data_AF-A0A5J4IXY9-F1
#
_entry.id   AF-A0A5J4IXY9-F1
#
_cell.length_a   1.000
_cell.length_b   1.000
_cell.length_c   1.000
_cell.angle_alpha   90.00
_cell.angle_beta   90.00
_cell.angle_gamma   90.00
#
_symmetry.space_group_name_H-M   'P 1'
#
loop_
_entity.id
_entity.type
_entity.pdbx_description
1 polymer ?
#
loop_
_entity_poly.entity_id
_entity_poly.type
_entity_poly.pdbx_seq_one_letter_code
_entity_poly.pdbx_strand_id
1 'polypeptide(L)'
;MKTLKTILITAILGIISQSNPVNAQDYLQLLDPIFISMESESSIISKSYMKFNDEIIATENFRFNNAIRQAEDEDDELFNSTDEASLNIKKADYLRILRKAANRNETVDGFVNTLSQELPELSTELQDTGDTNALFTFTRSNTINGKLEAVGSNLSWL
;
A
#
# COMPACT_ATOMS: atom_id res chain seq x y z
N MET A 1 -16.71 -73.66 -2.78
CA MET A 1 -15.26 -73.38 -2.88
C MET A 1 -15.05 -72.35 -3.96
N LYS A 2 -14.20 -71.37 -3.67
CA LYS A 2 -13.50 -70.37 -4.52
C LYS A 2 -13.69 -70.62 -6.03
N THR A 3 -14.00 -69.61 -6.84
CA THR A 3 -12.92 -68.77 -7.37
C THR A 3 -13.41 -67.46 -8.02
N LEU A 4 -12.69 -66.38 -7.69
CA LEU A 4 -12.27 -65.25 -8.55
C LEU A 4 -13.38 -64.43 -9.25
N LYS A 5 -13.72 -63.21 -8.81
CA LYS A 5 -12.91 -61.97 -8.98
C LYS A 5 -12.06 -61.97 -10.25
N THR A 6 -12.68 -61.69 -11.40
CA THR A 6 -11.98 -61.20 -12.59
C THR A 6 -12.88 -60.28 -13.43
N ILE A 7 -12.65 -58.99 -13.25
CA ILE A 7 -12.60 -57.96 -14.32
C ILE A 7 -13.92 -57.48 -14.95
N LEU A 8 -14.21 -56.25 -14.53
CA LEU A 8 -15.09 -55.20 -15.02
C LEU A 8 -14.92 -54.95 -16.54
N ILE A 9 -15.95 -54.34 -17.14
CA ILE A 9 -15.97 -53.70 -18.47
C ILE A 9 -16.24 -54.70 -19.60
N THR A 10 -17.35 -54.54 -20.33
CA THR A 10 -17.39 -54.01 -21.71
C THR A 10 -18.75 -54.33 -22.35
N ALA A 11 -19.32 -53.33 -23.03
CA ALA A 11 -20.14 -53.44 -24.23
C ALA A 11 -21.52 -54.13 -24.16
N ILE A 12 -22.54 -53.29 -24.01
CA ILE A 12 -23.73 -53.33 -24.88
C ILE A 12 -23.71 -51.95 -25.57
N LEU A 13 -23.00 -51.72 -26.69
CA LEU A 13 -23.40 -52.07 -28.06
C LEU A 13 -24.93 -52.03 -28.15
N GLY A 14 -25.55 -50.87 -28.40
CA GLY A 14 -25.36 -50.09 -29.62
C GLY A 14 -26.43 -50.52 -30.63
N ILE A 15 -26.98 -49.52 -31.32
CA ILE A 15 -27.66 -49.51 -32.64
C ILE A 15 -28.76 -48.41 -32.54
N ILE A 16 -28.45 -47.15 -32.93
CA ILE A 16 -28.60 -46.60 -34.30
C ILE A 16 -30.10 -46.34 -34.57
N SER A 17 -30.63 -45.16 -34.96
CA SER A 17 -30.12 -43.98 -35.68
C SER A 17 -31.18 -42.85 -35.58
N GLN A 18 -30.77 -41.57 -35.45
CA GLN A 18 -30.78 -40.49 -36.47
C GLN A 18 -32.17 -40.14 -37.05
N SER A 19 -32.58 -38.90 -37.34
CA SER A 19 -32.14 -37.51 -37.13
C SER A 19 -33.28 -36.67 -37.75
N ASN A 20 -33.73 -35.56 -37.16
CA ASN A 20 -33.20 -34.22 -37.41
C ASN A 20 -33.71 -33.28 -36.30
N PRO A 21 -32.84 -32.58 -35.57
CA PRO A 21 -33.28 -31.52 -34.67
C PRO A 21 -33.52 -30.23 -35.47
N VAL A 22 -34.68 -29.62 -35.23
CA VAL A 22 -34.92 -28.20 -35.50
C VAL A 22 -33.91 -27.43 -34.65
N ASN A 23 -33.11 -26.58 -35.31
CA ASN A 23 -32.11 -25.74 -34.66
C ASN A 23 -32.79 -24.79 -33.67
N ALA A 24 -32.79 -25.13 -32.39
CA ALA A 24 -32.85 -24.15 -31.34
C ALA A 24 -31.61 -23.29 -31.50
N GLN A 25 -31.79 -22.00 -31.84
CA GLN A 25 -30.70 -21.04 -31.81
C GLN A 25 -30.17 -21.01 -30.38
N ASP A 26 -29.01 -21.63 -30.18
CA ASP A 26 -28.21 -21.51 -28.98
C ASP A 26 -27.84 -20.05 -28.80
N TYR A 27 -28.57 -19.33 -27.95
CA TYR A 27 -28.07 -18.13 -27.28
C TYR A 27 -27.09 -18.55 -26.18
N LEU A 28 -26.07 -19.32 -26.55
CA LEU A 28 -24.80 -19.30 -25.84
C LEU A 28 -24.01 -18.16 -26.47
N GLN A 29 -24.43 -16.93 -26.18
CA GLN A 29 -23.45 -15.85 -26.13
C GLN A 29 -22.46 -16.32 -25.07
N LEU A 30 -21.29 -16.79 -25.52
CA LEU A 30 -20.08 -16.72 -24.74
C LEU A 30 -20.02 -15.27 -24.24
N LEU A 31 -20.44 -15.05 -23.00
CA LEU A 31 -19.95 -13.89 -22.28
C LEU A 31 -18.45 -14.12 -22.25
N ASP A 32 -17.70 -13.32 -23.02
CA ASP A 32 -16.27 -13.24 -22.83
C ASP A 32 -16.07 -13.06 -21.32
N PRO A 33 -15.25 -13.92 -20.68
CA PRO A 33 -14.94 -13.72 -19.28
C PRO A 33 -14.36 -12.30 -19.16
N ILE A 34 -15.11 -11.40 -18.54
CA ILE A 34 -14.58 -10.13 -18.10
C ILE A 34 -13.59 -10.50 -17.01
N PHE A 35 -12.32 -10.55 -17.38
CA PHE A 35 -11.25 -10.50 -16.40
C PHE A 35 -11.34 -9.11 -15.78
N ILE A 36 -12.07 -9.02 -14.66
CA ILE A 36 -11.77 -7.98 -13.70
C ILE A 36 -10.35 -8.32 -13.27
N SER A 37 -9.35 -7.67 -13.85
CA SER A 37 -8.07 -7.55 -13.19
C SER A 37 -8.42 -6.87 -11.88
N MET A 38 -8.56 -7.66 -10.82
CA MET A 38 -8.19 -7.20 -9.50
C MET A 38 -6.76 -6.73 -9.68
N GLU A 39 -6.56 -5.46 -10.03
CA GLU A 39 -5.53 -4.70 -9.33
C GLU A 39 -5.84 -4.96 -7.88
N SER A 40 -5.08 -5.90 -7.34
CA SER A 40 -5.43 -6.62 -6.15
C SER A 40 -5.70 -5.59 -5.07
N GLU A 41 -6.77 -5.77 -4.29
CA GLU A 41 -6.91 -5.02 -3.04
C GLU A 41 -5.62 -5.12 -2.19
N SER A 42 -4.79 -6.15 -2.43
CA SER A 42 -3.43 -6.28 -1.88
C SER A 42 -2.44 -5.19 -2.32
N SER A 43 -2.54 -4.60 -3.51
CA SER A 43 -1.67 -3.47 -3.92
C SER A 43 -2.11 -2.13 -3.31
N ILE A 44 -3.39 -1.99 -2.98
CA ILE A 44 -3.94 -0.83 -2.27
C ILE A 44 -3.57 -0.91 -0.77
N ILE A 45 -3.55 -2.12 -0.20
CA ILE A 45 -3.10 -2.36 1.18
C ILE A 45 -1.57 -2.31 1.29
N SER A 46 -0.82 -2.63 0.22
CA SER A 46 0.64 -2.79 0.30
C SER A 46 1.42 -1.50 0.57
N LYS A 47 0.80 -0.31 0.44
CA LYS A 47 1.49 0.98 0.63
C LYS A 47 0.65 2.04 1.35
N SER A 48 -0.10 1.66 2.38
CA SER A 48 -0.94 2.61 3.11
C SER A 48 -0.17 3.82 3.70
N TYR A 49 1.13 3.67 3.96
CA TYR A 49 1.97 4.79 4.42
C TYR A 49 2.19 5.87 3.34
N MET A 50 2.30 5.50 2.05
CA MET A 50 2.47 6.48 0.97
C MET A 50 1.22 7.34 0.85
N LYS A 51 0.05 6.71 0.84
CA LYS A 51 -1.23 7.41 0.87
C LYS A 51 -1.34 8.33 2.08
N PHE A 52 -0.90 7.87 3.25
CA PHE A 52 -0.89 8.68 4.45
C PHE A 52 0.05 9.89 4.34
N ASN A 53 1.19 9.77 3.65
CA ASN A 53 2.07 10.91 3.36
C ASN A 53 1.36 11.96 2.50
N ASP A 54 0.65 11.53 1.46
CA ASP A 54 -0.12 12.43 0.61
C ASP A 54 -1.22 13.15 1.41
N GLU A 55 -1.94 12.43 2.26
CA GLU A 55 -2.97 12.97 3.15
C GLU A 55 -2.40 14.02 4.12
N ILE A 56 -1.23 13.75 4.71
CA ILE A 56 -0.52 14.69 5.58
C ILE A 56 -0.15 15.95 4.80
N ILE A 57 0.47 15.81 3.62
CA ILE A 57 0.94 16.94 2.79
C ILE A 57 -0.24 17.81 2.35
N ALA A 58 -1.39 17.20 2.05
CA ALA A 58 -2.61 17.90 1.66
C ALA A 58 -3.34 18.59 2.83
N THR A 59 -2.94 18.31 4.08
CA THR A 59 -3.62 18.86 5.26
C THR A 59 -3.23 20.32 5.50
N GLU A 60 -4.20 21.23 5.35
CA GLU A 60 -4.04 22.61 5.74
C GLU A 60 -3.83 22.76 7.26
N ASN A 61 -2.97 23.71 7.67
CA ASN A 61 -2.70 24.02 9.08
C ASN A 61 -2.25 22.82 9.92
N PHE A 62 -1.56 21.86 9.31
CA PHE A 62 -1.08 20.67 9.97
C PHE A 62 -0.29 20.95 11.25
N ARG A 63 -0.56 20.18 12.30
CA ARG A 63 0.17 20.26 13.58
C ARG A 63 0.44 18.86 14.08
N PHE A 64 1.72 18.48 14.13
CA PHE A 64 2.14 17.17 14.62
C PHE A 64 1.52 16.78 15.97
N ASN A 65 1.46 17.70 16.94
CA ASN A 65 0.89 17.38 18.26
C ASN A 65 -0.60 17.00 18.19
N ASN A 66 -1.35 17.60 17.26
CA ASN A 66 -2.77 17.29 17.09
C ASN A 66 -2.92 15.96 16.33
N ALA A 67 -2.19 15.80 15.23
CA ALA A 67 -2.22 14.58 14.43
C ALA A 67 -1.77 13.34 15.21
N ILE A 68 -0.73 13.47 16.06
CA ILE A 68 -0.27 12.37 16.93
C ILE A 68 -1.35 11.98 17.93
N ARG A 69 -1.97 12.95 18.61
CA ARG A 69 -3.04 12.66 19.58
C ARG A 69 -4.24 11.99 18.93
N GLN A 70 -4.67 12.52 17.79
CA GLN A 70 -5.76 11.91 17.03
C GLN A 70 -5.43 10.46 16.63
N ALA A 71 -4.23 10.22 16.11
CA ALA A 71 -3.79 8.88 15.76
C ALA A 71 -3.66 7.93 16.96
N GLU A 72 -3.37 8.45 18.16
CA GLU A 72 -3.40 7.66 19.41
C GLU A 72 -4.83 7.29 19.82
N ASP A 73 -5.77 8.23 19.66
CA ASP A 73 -7.18 8.02 20.00
C ASP A 73 -7.87 7.03 19.04
N GLU A 74 -7.48 7.05 17.76
CA GLU A 74 -7.99 6.17 16.70
C GLU A 74 -7.35 4.76 16.71
N ASP A 75 -6.17 4.61 17.34
CA ASP A 75 -5.33 3.40 17.34
C ASP A 75 -5.05 2.84 15.93
N ASP A 76 -4.94 3.74 14.96
CA ASP A 76 -4.74 3.42 13.56
C ASP A 76 -3.32 2.92 13.24
N GLU A 77 -3.23 1.97 12.33
CA GLU A 77 -1.98 1.37 11.86
C GLU A 77 -1.72 1.66 10.38
N LEU A 78 -0.43 1.70 10.02
CA LEU A 78 0.07 1.79 8.65
C LEU A 78 0.78 0.49 8.31
N PHE A 79 0.44 -0.02 7.15
CA PHE A 79 0.97 -1.22 6.54
C PHE A 79 1.84 -0.85 5.33
N ASN A 80 3.03 -1.45 5.28
CA ASN A 80 3.81 -1.62 4.06
C ASN A 80 4.06 -3.11 3.84
N SER A 81 3.82 -3.62 2.64
CA SER A 81 4.15 -5.00 2.31
C SER A 81 4.84 -5.03 0.96
N THR A 82 6.12 -5.34 0.97
CA THR A 82 6.90 -5.67 -0.23
C THR A 82 7.13 -7.18 -0.28
N ASP A 83 7.71 -7.64 -1.38
CA ASP A 83 8.14 -9.04 -1.51
C ASP A 83 9.25 -9.40 -0.50
N GLU A 84 9.94 -8.40 0.04
CA GLU A 84 11.12 -8.56 0.90
C GLU A 84 10.84 -8.29 2.39
N ALA A 85 9.86 -7.43 2.71
CA ALA A 85 9.57 -7.02 4.07
C ALA A 85 8.10 -6.62 4.27
N SER A 86 7.61 -6.79 5.50
CA SER A 86 6.33 -6.24 5.95
C SER A 86 6.55 -5.32 7.14
N LEU A 87 6.06 -4.10 7.05
CA LEU A 87 6.00 -3.15 8.17
C LEU A 87 4.55 -3.00 8.61
N ASN A 88 4.32 -3.11 9.91
CA ASN A 88 3.14 -2.60 10.57
C ASN A 88 3.59 -1.59 11.63
N ILE A 89 3.15 -0.35 11.50
CA ILE A 89 3.50 0.74 12.42
C ILE A 89 2.27 1.56 12.78
N LYS A 90 2.11 1.89 14.06
CA LYS A 90 1.08 2.82 14.51
C LYS A 90 1.26 4.18 13.84
N LYS A 91 0.18 4.79 13.31
CA LYS A 91 0.21 6.13 12.71
C LYS A 91 0.86 7.15 13.65
N ALA A 92 0.56 7.07 14.95
CA ALA A 92 1.15 7.96 15.96
C ALA A 92 2.67 7.84 16.02
N ASP A 93 3.22 6.63 15.93
CA ASP A 93 4.67 6.39 15.96
C ASP A 93 5.34 6.85 14.68
N TYR A 94 4.71 6.58 13.53
CA TYR A 94 5.17 7.09 12.24
C TYR A 94 5.26 8.63 12.24
N LEU A 95 4.22 9.32 12.73
CA LEU A 95 4.21 10.78 12.86
C LEU A 95 5.31 11.30 13.81
N ARG A 96 5.60 10.59 14.90
CA ARG A 96 6.70 10.94 15.81
C ARG A 96 8.06 10.81 15.12
N ILE A 97 8.25 9.74 14.36
CA ILE A 97 9.47 9.49 13.59
C ILE A 97 9.66 10.59 12.53
N LEU A 98 8.62 10.90 11.75
CA LEU A 98 8.64 12.02 10.78
C LEU A 98 9.03 13.34 11.44
N ARG A 99 8.36 13.69 12.55
CA ARG A 99 8.67 14.92 13.30
C ARG A 99 10.11 14.94 13.77
N LYS A 100 10.60 13.84 14.33
CA LYS A 100 11.96 13.70 14.86
C LYS A 100 12.99 13.85 13.74
N ALA A 101 12.80 13.16 12.62
CA ALA A 101 13.67 13.22 11.46
C ALA A 101 13.73 14.63 10.87
N ALA A 102 12.58 15.26 10.63
CA ALA A 102 12.52 16.61 10.05
C ALA A 102 13.04 17.70 11.00
N ASN A 103 12.93 17.50 12.31
CA ASN A 103 13.46 18.47 13.28
C ASN A 103 14.99 18.38 13.41
N ARG A 104 15.57 17.17 13.27
CA ARG A 104 17.01 16.91 13.46
C ARG A 104 17.85 17.18 12.22
N ASN A 105 17.25 17.17 11.04
CA ASN A 105 17.98 17.27 9.79
C ASN A 105 17.61 18.53 9.02
N GLU A 106 18.60 19.11 8.35
CA GLU A 106 18.46 20.30 7.51
C GLU A 106 18.37 19.93 6.02
N THR A 107 18.70 18.69 5.67
CA THR A 107 18.72 18.19 4.29
C THR A 107 17.77 17.01 4.12
N VAL A 108 17.28 16.83 2.87
CA VAL A 108 16.50 15.66 2.46
C VAL A 108 17.28 14.38 2.74
N ASP A 109 18.57 14.33 2.41
CA ASP A 109 19.40 13.13 2.64
C ASP A 109 19.51 12.78 4.12
N GLY A 110 19.70 13.76 5.00
CA GLY A 110 19.73 13.52 6.45
C GLY A 110 18.39 13.02 6.98
N PHE A 111 17.30 13.58 6.47
CA PHE A 111 15.94 13.14 6.77
C PHE A 111 15.72 11.69 6.35
N VAL A 112 16.04 11.34 5.10
CA VAL A 112 15.95 9.97 4.56
C VAL A 112 16.80 9.01 5.36
N ASN A 113 18.06 9.36 5.64
CA ASN A 113 18.94 8.53 6.44
C ASN A 113 18.38 8.24 7.83
N THR A 114 17.74 9.23 8.46
CA THR A 114 17.09 9.04 9.76
C THR A 114 15.86 8.14 9.64
N LEU A 115 15.03 8.34 8.62
CA LEU A 115 13.86 7.49 8.39
C LEU A 115 14.27 6.05 8.11
N SER A 116 15.25 5.81 7.25
CA SER A 116 15.76 4.47 6.93
C SER A 116 16.42 3.77 8.12
N GLN A 117 16.93 4.51 9.11
CA GLN A 117 17.44 3.94 10.36
C GLN A 117 16.32 3.53 11.31
N GLU A 118 15.24 4.31 11.39
CA GLU A 118 14.12 4.06 12.30
C GLU A 118 13.07 3.12 11.68
N LEU A 119 12.99 3.05 10.35
CA LEU A 119 12.06 2.28 9.53
C LEU A 119 12.81 1.60 8.37
N PRO A 120 13.72 0.65 8.65
CA PRO A 120 14.56 0.01 7.63
C PRO A 120 13.74 -0.68 6.52
N GLU A 121 12.53 -1.14 6.84
CA GLU A 121 11.58 -1.77 5.91
C GLU A 121 11.06 -0.80 4.84
N LEU A 122 11.22 0.52 5.03
CA LEU A 122 10.85 1.55 4.04
C LEU A 122 12.06 2.08 3.27
N SER A 123 13.27 1.60 3.55
CA SER A 123 14.51 2.25 3.08
C SER A 123 14.66 2.27 1.56
N THR A 124 14.08 1.30 0.84
CA THR A 124 14.10 1.26 -0.62
C THR A 124 13.10 2.26 -1.20
N GLU A 125 11.90 2.36 -0.63
CA GLU A 125 10.90 3.31 -1.12
C GLU A 125 11.23 4.76 -0.79
N LEU A 126 11.91 5.01 0.34
CA LEU A 126 12.37 6.34 0.75
C LEU A 126 13.47 6.92 -0.16
N GLN A 127 14.04 6.12 -1.07
CA GLN A 127 14.99 6.59 -2.08
C GLN A 127 14.30 7.22 -3.30
N ASP A 128 12.97 7.13 -3.41
CA ASP A 128 12.23 7.88 -4.42
C ASP A 128 12.29 9.39 -4.10
N THR A 129 13.04 10.11 -4.94
CA THR A 129 13.47 11.49 -4.67
C THR A 129 12.34 12.52 -4.71
N GLY A 130 11.25 12.26 -5.43
CA GLY A 130 10.16 13.24 -5.63
C GLY A 130 9.29 13.40 -4.39
N ASP A 131 8.62 12.31 -4.01
CA ASP A 131 7.65 12.29 -2.90
C ASP A 131 8.34 12.56 -1.55
N THR A 132 9.54 12.02 -1.39
CA THR A 132 10.35 12.19 -0.18
C THR A 132 10.78 13.64 0.03
N ASN A 133 11.09 14.37 -1.04
CA ASN A 133 11.42 15.79 -0.95
C ASN A 133 10.19 16.63 -0.57
N ALA A 134 9.02 16.32 -1.13
CA ALA A 134 7.76 16.98 -0.76
C ALA A 134 7.43 16.73 0.71
N LEU A 135 7.54 15.47 1.16
CA LEU A 135 7.34 15.10 2.55
C LEU A 135 8.34 15.79 3.48
N PHE A 136 9.63 15.84 3.12
CA PHE A 136 10.64 16.55 3.90
C PHE A 136 10.29 18.03 4.03
N THR A 137 10.04 18.71 2.92
CA THR A 137 9.73 20.15 2.89
C THR A 137 8.50 20.45 3.75
N PHE A 138 7.44 19.66 3.59
CA PHE A 138 6.21 19.80 4.35
C PHE A 138 6.43 19.56 5.84
N THR A 139 7.04 18.42 6.21
CA THR A 139 7.26 18.06 7.62
C THR A 139 8.19 19.05 8.30
N ARG A 140 9.28 19.48 7.65
CA ARG A 140 10.23 20.46 8.16
C ARG A 140 9.54 21.78 8.51
N SER A 141 8.74 22.33 7.59
CA SER A 141 7.99 23.58 7.82
C SER A 141 7.05 23.52 9.04
N ASN A 142 6.60 22.32 9.40
CA ASN A 142 5.70 22.06 10.52
C ASN A 142 6.42 21.70 11.84
N THR A 143 7.75 21.62 11.84
CA THR A 143 8.56 21.42 13.05
C THR A 143 8.93 22.73 13.75
N ILE A 144 9.42 22.64 14.99
CA ILE A 144 9.91 23.82 15.73
C ILE A 144 11.13 24.40 15.02
N ASN A 145 12.10 23.57 14.67
CA ASN A 145 13.33 24.04 14.04
C ASN A 145 13.08 24.67 12.66
N GLY A 146 12.19 24.10 11.83
CA GLY A 146 11.82 24.72 10.55
C GLY A 146 11.11 26.07 10.72
N LYS A 147 10.28 26.22 11.77
CA LYS A 147 9.65 27.52 12.09
C LYS A 147 10.66 28.56 12.56
N LEU A 148 11.63 28.16 13.38
CA LEU A 148 12.70 29.05 13.85
C LEU A 148 13.60 29.51 12.70
N GLU A 149 13.93 28.60 11.79
CA GLU A 149 14.71 28.89 10.58
C GLU A 149 13.98 29.88 9.67
N ALA A 150 12.68 29.69 9.45
CA ALA A 150 11.84 30.62 8.69
C ALA A 150 11.76 32.02 9.34
N VAL A 151 11.77 32.10 10.67
CA VAL A 151 11.85 33.39 11.37
C VAL A 151 13.23 34.01 11.22
N GLY A 152 14.30 33.23 11.38
CA GLY A 152 15.68 33.69 11.25
C GLY A 152 16.00 34.24 9.86
N SER A 153 15.55 33.57 8.80
CA SER A 153 15.71 34.05 7.41
C SER A 153 14.91 35.32 7.14
N ASN A 154 13.75 35.47 7.77
CA ASN A 154 12.96 36.70 7.71
C ASN A 154 13.56 37.86 8.52
N LEU A 155 14.55 37.61 9.37
CA LEU A 155 15.22 38.63 10.19
C LEU A 155 16.66 38.90 9.74
N SER A 156 17.24 38.11 8.82
CA SER A 156 18.64 38.23 8.41
C SER A 156 18.98 39.47 7.57
N TRP A 157 18.02 40.37 7.36
CA TRP A 157 18.18 41.66 6.69
C TRP A 157 18.05 42.86 7.66
N LEU A 158 17.87 42.61 8.96
CA LEU A 158 17.97 43.60 10.04
C LEU A 158 19.38 43.61 10.63
#